data_AF-A0A0G1JZD1-F1
#
_entry.id   AF-A0A0G1JZD1-F1
#
_cell.length_a   1.000
_cell.length_b   1.000
_cell.length_c   1.000
_cell.angle_alpha   90.00
_cell.angle_beta   90.00
_cell.angle_gamma   90.00
#
_symmetry.space_group_name_H-M   'P 1'
#
loop_
_entity.id
_entity.type
_entity.pdbx_description
1 polymer ?
#
loop_
_entity_poly.entity_id
_entity_poly.type
_entity_poly.pdbx_seq_one_letter_code
_entity_poly.pdbx_strand_id
1 'polypeptide(L)'
;MHLPSWFLKKRKLFVAVFGVIALLLAAGAVYINLNPSNETVTDKVRQLMELPISETPSVITVSNKEKLAGQLFFLNAENGDKVLIFPKSGKSILYRPSSNKIIEVAIVNSDKWSPLPVASGYPSQ
;
A
#
# COMPACT_ATOMS: atom_id res chain seq x y z
N MET A 1 44.46 -52.38 8.32
CA MET A 1 44.26 -50.95 8.68
C MET A 1 43.07 -50.86 9.62
N HIS A 2 43.32 -50.61 10.90
CA HIS A 2 42.28 -50.53 11.92
C HIS A 2 41.84 -49.07 12.07
N LEU A 3 40.56 -48.79 11.86
CA LEU A 3 40.02 -47.44 12.04
C LEU A 3 40.08 -47.07 13.53
N PRO A 4 40.63 -45.90 13.88
CA PRO A 4 40.83 -45.53 15.29
C PRO A 4 39.48 -45.28 15.99
N SER A 5 39.34 -45.81 17.22
CA SER A 5 38.08 -45.89 17.99
C SER A 5 37.47 -44.54 18.40
N TRP A 6 38.18 -43.43 18.20
CA TRP A 6 37.63 -42.08 18.39
C TRP A 6 36.59 -41.69 17.33
N PHE A 7 36.56 -42.38 16.19
CA PHE A 7 35.73 -42.03 15.03
C PHE A 7 34.22 -42.31 15.22
N LEU A 8 33.86 -43.24 16.11
CA LEU A 8 32.45 -43.61 16.35
C LEU A 8 31.74 -42.70 17.38
N LYS A 9 32.48 -42.07 18.31
CA LYS A 9 31.90 -41.10 19.27
C LYS A 9 31.52 -39.78 18.63
N LYS A 10 32.26 -39.34 17.60
CA LYS A 10 31.93 -38.10 16.87
C LYS A 10 30.66 -38.24 16.04
N ARG A 11 30.28 -39.43 15.57
CA ARG A 11 29.06 -39.63 14.77
C ARG A 11 27.76 -39.27 15.52
N LYS A 12 27.67 -39.57 16.82
CA LYS A 12 26.51 -39.17 17.66
C LYS A 12 26.47 -37.66 17.89
N LEU A 13 27.65 -37.04 18.09
CA LEU A 13 27.76 -35.59 18.26
C LEU A 13 27.45 -34.83 16.96
N PHE A 14 27.91 -35.32 15.80
CA PHE A 14 27.59 -34.74 14.49
C PHE A 14 26.10 -34.89 14.14
N VAL A 15 25.48 -36.04 14.41
CA VAL A 15 24.02 -36.23 14.20
C VAL A 15 23.20 -35.32 15.11
N ALA A 16 23.61 -35.13 16.37
CA ALA A 16 22.93 -34.20 17.29
C ALA A 16 23.05 -32.74 16.83
N VAL A 17 24.24 -32.30 16.39
CA VAL A 17 24.46 -30.93 15.90
C VAL A 17 23.71 -30.67 14.59
N PHE A 18 23.72 -31.62 13.63
CA PHE A 18 22.93 -31.50 12.42
C PHE A 18 21.42 -31.54 12.69
N GLY A 19 20.97 -32.31 13.68
CA GLY A 19 19.57 -32.33 14.11
C GLY A 19 19.12 -30.99 14.68
N VAL A 20 19.95 -30.34 15.50
CA VAL A 20 19.66 -29.00 16.07
C VAL A 20 19.69 -27.93 14.98
N ILE A 21 20.64 -27.97 14.05
CA ILE A 21 20.69 -27.03 12.91
C ILE A 21 19.48 -27.22 11.99
N ALA A 22 19.09 -28.47 11.69
CA ALA A 22 17.88 -28.76 10.92
C ALA A 22 16.61 -28.30 11.64
N LEU A 23 16.55 -28.41 12.97
CA LEU A 23 15.44 -27.91 13.78
C LEU A 23 15.37 -26.37 13.75
N LEU A 24 16.50 -25.68 13.83
CA LEU A 24 16.57 -24.23 13.73
C LEU A 24 16.23 -23.72 12.32
N LEU A 25 16.64 -24.44 11.27
CA LEU A 25 16.26 -24.14 9.88
C LEU A 25 14.77 -24.41 9.64
N ALA A 26 14.21 -25.48 10.21
CA ALA A 26 12.78 -25.78 10.12
C ALA A 26 11.94 -24.75 10.89
N ALA A 27 12.37 -24.33 12.09
CA ALA A 27 11.74 -23.23 12.83
C ALA A 27 11.84 -21.90 12.06
N GLY A 28 12.98 -21.63 11.41
CA GLY A 28 13.14 -20.50 10.51
C GLY A 28 12.16 -20.56 9.33
N ALA A 29 12.04 -21.71 8.66
CA ALA A 29 11.11 -21.93 7.55
C ALA A 29 9.63 -21.75 7.94
N VAL A 30 9.25 -22.14 9.16
CA VAL A 30 7.91 -21.90 9.71
C VAL A 30 7.66 -20.41 9.97
N TYR A 31 8.69 -19.63 10.31
CA TYR A 31 8.58 -18.18 10.53
C TYR A 31 8.44 -17.36 9.23
N ILE A 32 8.96 -17.83 8.10
CA ILE A 32 8.89 -17.11 6.80
C ILE A 32 7.50 -17.20 6.11
N ASN A 33 6.55 -17.98 6.64
CA ASN A 33 5.25 -18.21 5.99
C ASN A 33 4.04 -17.67 6.78
N LEU A 34 4.29 -16.73 7.71
CA LEU A 34 3.24 -15.86 8.22
C LEU A 34 3.08 -14.75 7.18
N ASN A 35 2.00 -14.77 6.42
CA ASN A 35 1.63 -13.70 5.49
C ASN A 35 0.79 -12.67 6.27
N PRO A 36 1.36 -11.66 6.97
CA PRO A 36 0.56 -10.51 7.34
C PRO A 36 0.14 -9.87 6.02
N SER A 37 -1.16 -9.71 5.80
CA SER A 37 -1.68 -8.96 4.66
C SER A 37 -1.08 -7.55 4.68
N ASN A 38 -0.02 -7.36 3.88
CA ASN A 38 0.70 -6.09 3.71
C ASN A 38 -0.12 -5.14 2.82
N GLU A 39 -1.34 -4.85 3.26
CA GLU A 39 -2.28 -4.05 2.50
C GLU A 39 -1.81 -2.59 2.44
N THR A 40 -1.56 -2.10 1.22
CA THR A 40 -1.10 -0.73 1.02
C THR A 40 -2.26 0.26 1.16
N VAL A 41 -1.95 1.54 1.35
CA VAL A 41 -2.96 2.61 1.29
C VAL A 41 -3.72 2.57 -0.04
N THR A 42 -3.03 2.30 -1.14
CA THR A 42 -3.63 2.20 -2.47
C THR A 42 -4.61 1.03 -2.55
N ASP A 43 -4.31 -0.11 -1.93
CA ASP A 43 -5.21 -1.27 -1.92
C ASP A 43 -6.49 -0.98 -1.13
N LYS A 44 -6.36 -0.33 0.03
CA LYS A 44 -7.53 0.12 0.82
C LYS A 44 -8.42 1.06 0.03
N VAL A 45 -7.84 2.04 -0.64
CA VAL A 45 -8.63 2.98 -1.46
C VAL A 45 -9.27 2.26 -2.65
N ARG A 46 -8.59 1.26 -3.26
CA ARG A 46 -9.13 0.47 -4.37
C ARG A 46 -10.38 -0.33 -4.00
N GLN A 47 -10.56 -0.67 -2.73
CA GLN A 47 -11.79 -1.31 -2.23
C GLN A 47 -12.95 -0.32 -2.06
N LEU A 48 -12.66 0.98 -1.95
CA LEU A 48 -13.65 2.03 -1.72
C LEU A 48 -14.06 2.74 -3.03
N MET A 49 -13.18 2.78 -4.02
CA MET A 49 -13.46 3.35 -5.34
C MET A 49 -12.55 2.80 -6.43
N GLU A 50 -12.99 2.92 -7.68
CA GLU A 50 -12.15 2.63 -8.84
C GLU A 50 -10.96 3.60 -8.94
N LEU A 51 -9.78 3.03 -9.15
CA LEU A 51 -8.52 3.76 -9.30
C LEU A 51 -7.96 3.61 -10.71
N PRO A 52 -7.23 4.62 -11.22
CA PRO A 52 -6.45 4.48 -12.44
C PRO A 52 -5.57 3.21 -12.42
N ILE A 53 -5.68 2.38 -13.45
CA ILE A 53 -4.99 1.08 -13.55
C ILE A 53 -3.61 1.17 -14.22
N SER A 54 -3.36 2.21 -15.01
CA SER A 54 -2.16 2.37 -15.83
C SER A 54 -1.04 3.18 -15.14
N GLU A 55 -1.20 3.47 -13.84
CA GLU A 55 -0.22 4.23 -13.06
C GLU A 55 -0.29 3.91 -11.57
N THR A 56 0.83 4.18 -10.89
CA THR A 56 0.96 4.09 -9.43
C THR A 56 0.87 5.49 -8.84
N PRO A 57 0.05 5.73 -7.81
CA PRO A 57 -0.03 7.03 -7.19
C PRO A 57 1.21 7.32 -6.33
N SER A 58 1.54 8.60 -6.22
CA SER A 58 2.39 9.11 -5.14
C SER A 58 1.51 9.30 -3.90
N VAL A 59 1.95 8.75 -2.76
CA VAL A 59 1.20 8.86 -1.50
C VAL A 59 1.94 9.78 -0.54
N ILE A 60 1.29 10.87 -0.13
CA ILE A 60 1.81 11.82 0.87
C ILE A 60 0.89 11.89 2.07
N THR A 61 1.40 12.37 3.20
CA THR A 61 0.63 12.50 4.45
C THR A 61 0.35 13.96 4.73
N VAL A 62 -0.88 14.27 5.15
CA VAL A 62 -1.24 15.57 5.72
C VAL A 62 -0.60 15.67 7.10
N SER A 63 0.54 16.33 7.20
CA SER A 63 1.25 16.50 8.48
C SER A 63 0.75 17.70 9.29
N ASN A 64 0.25 18.74 8.61
CA ASN A 64 -0.32 19.92 9.24
C ASN A 64 -1.44 20.51 8.37
N LYS A 65 -2.69 20.26 8.76
CA LYS A 65 -3.89 20.74 8.06
C LYS A 65 -4.03 22.26 8.06
N GLU A 66 -3.52 22.95 9.08
CA GLU A 66 -3.65 24.42 9.19
C GLU A 66 -2.85 25.13 8.09
N LYS A 67 -1.73 24.54 7.67
CA LYS A 67 -0.94 25.06 6.53
C LYS A 67 -1.60 24.84 5.17
N LEU A 68 -2.61 23.98 5.11
CA LEU A 68 -3.39 23.67 3.92
C LEU A 68 -4.76 24.35 3.95
N ALA A 69 -5.04 25.14 5.00
CA ALA A 69 -6.25 25.93 5.11
C ALA A 69 -6.37 26.89 3.93
N GLY A 70 -7.59 26.99 3.37
CA GLY A 70 -7.88 27.82 2.19
C GLY A 70 -7.91 27.06 0.86
N GLN A 71 -7.44 25.81 0.82
CA GLN A 71 -7.66 24.93 -0.33
C GLN A 71 -8.91 24.09 -0.11
N LEU A 72 -9.89 24.18 -1.03
CA LEU A 72 -11.16 23.44 -0.92
C LEU A 72 -10.95 21.93 -0.78
N PHE A 73 -9.95 21.38 -1.48
CA PHE A 73 -9.60 19.95 -1.40
C PHE A 73 -9.24 19.48 0.01
N PHE A 74 -8.73 20.38 0.86
CA PHE A 74 -8.30 20.08 2.23
C PHE A 74 -9.28 20.57 3.29
N LEU A 75 -10.47 21.04 2.91
CA LEU A 75 -11.45 21.65 3.84
C LEU A 75 -11.81 20.72 5.01
N ASN A 76 -11.93 19.41 4.72
CA ASN A 76 -12.30 18.38 5.70
C ASN A 76 -11.11 17.51 6.13
N ALA A 77 -9.88 17.92 5.82
CA ALA A 77 -8.68 17.14 6.10
C ALA A 77 -8.32 17.11 7.59
N GLU A 78 -7.76 15.99 8.04
CA GLU A 78 -7.17 15.80 9.36
C GLU A 78 -5.68 15.45 9.24
N ASN A 79 -4.92 15.75 10.29
CA ASN A 79 -3.53 15.31 10.35
C ASN A 79 -3.49 13.78 10.36
N GLY A 80 -2.66 13.20 9.49
CA GLY A 80 -2.58 11.75 9.28
C GLY A 80 -3.38 11.25 8.07
N ASP A 81 -4.24 12.07 7.46
CA ASP A 81 -4.87 11.74 6.18
C ASP A 81 -3.79 11.54 5.10
N LYS A 82 -4.09 10.68 4.12
CA LYS A 82 -3.22 10.35 3.00
C LYS A 82 -3.77 10.98 1.73
N VAL A 83 -2.89 11.62 0.96
CA VAL A 83 -3.24 12.10 -0.37
C VAL A 83 -2.58 11.17 -1.39
N LEU A 84 -3.40 10.54 -2.23
CA LEU A 84 -2.95 9.76 -3.37
C LEU A 84 -3.03 10.66 -4.60
N ILE A 85 -1.90 10.88 -5.27
CA ILE A 85 -1.81 11.73 -6.45
C ILE A 85 -1.46 10.86 -7.66
N PHE A 86 -2.34 10.89 -8.66
CA PHE A 86 -2.23 10.17 -9.92
C PHE A 86 -1.88 11.18 -11.03
N PRO A 87 -0.59 11.39 -11.34
CA PRO A 87 -0.16 12.48 -12.19
C PRO A 87 -0.59 12.34 -13.66
N LYS A 88 -0.72 11.11 -14.20
CA LYS A 88 -1.10 10.93 -15.61
C LYS A 88 -2.59 11.19 -15.83
N SER A 89 -3.44 10.74 -14.91
CA SER A 89 -4.88 11.00 -14.95
C SER A 89 -5.28 12.34 -14.34
N GLY A 90 -4.34 13.05 -13.72
CA GLY A 90 -4.59 14.31 -13.01
C GLY A 90 -5.55 14.14 -11.84
N LYS A 91 -5.60 12.98 -11.17
CA LYS A 91 -6.54 12.72 -10.08
C LYS A 91 -5.84 12.79 -8.73
N SER A 92 -6.46 13.44 -7.75
CA SER A 92 -6.01 13.47 -6.35
C SER A 92 -7.13 12.96 -5.44
N ILE A 93 -6.77 12.13 -4.47
CA ILE A 93 -7.71 11.51 -3.54
C ILE A 93 -7.20 11.74 -2.12
N LEU A 94 -8.01 12.35 -1.27
CA LEU A 94 -7.77 12.49 0.16
C LEU A 94 -8.46 11.33 0.87
N TYR A 95 -7.69 10.51 1.57
CA TYR A 95 -8.14 9.29 2.25
C TYR A 95 -7.77 9.34 3.73
N ARG A 96 -8.70 8.98 4.61
CA ARG A 96 -8.49 8.90 6.06
C ARG A 96 -8.31 7.46 6.50
N PRO A 97 -7.09 7.03 6.89
CA PRO A 97 -6.85 5.66 7.32
C PRO A 97 -7.59 5.27 8.60
N SER A 98 -7.78 6.20 9.53
CA SER A 98 -8.37 5.93 10.85
C SER A 98 -9.84 5.50 10.78
N SER A 99 -10.57 5.93 9.74
CA SER A 99 -11.98 5.60 9.54
C SER A 99 -12.25 4.84 8.24
N ASN A 100 -11.19 4.53 7.48
CA ASN A 100 -11.25 3.89 6.17
C ASN A 100 -12.23 4.60 5.20
N LYS A 101 -12.06 5.91 5.03
CA LYS A 101 -12.95 6.75 4.22
C LYS A 101 -12.18 7.59 3.21
N ILE A 102 -12.76 7.74 2.03
CA ILE A 102 -12.39 8.80 1.10
C ILE A 102 -13.05 10.08 1.60
N ILE A 103 -12.23 11.10 1.86
CA ILE A 103 -12.67 12.40 2.36
C ILE A 103 -12.97 13.35 1.21
N GLU A 104 -12.14 13.35 0.17
CA GLU A 104 -12.31 14.23 -0.98
C GLU A 104 -11.63 13.66 -2.23
N VAL A 105 -12.15 13.99 -3.42
CA VAL A 105 -11.57 13.63 -4.72
C VAL A 105 -11.57 14.85 -5.63
N ALA A 106 -10.41 15.20 -6.18
CA ALA A 106 -10.28 16.32 -7.11
C ALA A 106 -9.56 15.91 -8.40
N ILE A 107 -9.85 16.63 -9.47
CA ILE A 107 -9.03 16.63 -10.68
C ILE A 107 -8.08 17.84 -10.58
N VAL A 108 -6.79 17.58 -10.70
CA VAL A 108 -5.73 18.58 -10.84
C VAL A 108 -5.77 19.09 -12.28
N ASN A 109 -6.68 20.02 -12.56
CA ASN A 109 -6.68 20.73 -13.84
C ASN A 109 -5.62 21.83 -13.78
N SER A 110 -4.54 21.68 -14.55
CA SER A 110 -3.82 22.86 -15.05
C SER A 110 -4.70 23.50 -16.12
N ASP A 111 -5.55 24.44 -15.69
CA ASP A 111 -6.30 25.39 -16.50
C ASP A 111 -7.48 24.87 -17.37
N LYS A 112 -8.62 25.56 -17.17
CA LYS A 112 -9.81 25.65 -18.03
C LYS A 112 -10.76 24.45 -18.04
N TRP A 113 -11.77 24.55 -17.17
CA TRP A 113 -13.09 24.03 -17.48
C TRP A 113 -13.61 24.75 -18.74
N SER A 114 -13.79 24.00 -19.83
CA SER A 114 -14.70 24.38 -20.91
C SER A 114 -16.02 23.66 -20.61
N PRO A 115 -17.15 24.38 -20.43
CA PRO A 115 -18.43 23.71 -20.49
C PRO A 115 -18.48 23.00 -21.82
N LEU A 116 -18.78 21.70 -21.82
CA LEU A 116 -19.28 21.07 -23.03
C LEU A 116 -20.43 21.95 -23.53
N PRO A 117 -20.42 22.45 -24.77
CA PRO A 117 -21.60 23.13 -25.31
C PRO A 117 -22.75 22.13 -25.18
N VAL A 118 -23.70 22.44 -24.30
CA VAL A 118 -24.92 21.66 -24.15
C VAL A 118 -25.50 21.55 -25.54
N ALA A 119 -25.57 20.34 -26.08
CA ALA A 119 -26.05 20.08 -27.42
C ALA A 119 -27.46 20.69 -27.55
N SER A 120 -27.55 21.78 -28.28
CA SER A 120 -28.78 22.49 -28.63
C SER A 120 -29.56 21.68 -29.66
N GLY A 121 -30.07 20.51 -29.26
CA GLY A 121 -30.59 19.55 -30.23
C GLY A 121 -31.47 18.44 -29.69
N TYR A 122 -32.21 18.66 -28.60
CA TYR A 122 -33.41 17.86 -28.34
C TYR A 122 -34.63 18.64 -28.86
N PRO A 123 -35.16 18.33 -30.05
CA PRO A 123 -36.47 18.83 -30.44
C PRO A 123 -37.52 18.21 -29.53
N SER A 124 -38.28 19.05 -28.84
CA SER A 124 -39.57 18.65 -28.27
C SER A 124 -40.56 18.49 -29.42
N GLN A 125 -40.82 17.24 -29.81
CA GLN A 125 -42.08 16.79 -30.42
C GLN A 125 -42.38 15.41 -29.83
#